data_AF-A0A9E5HM52-F1
#
_entry.id   AF-A0A9E5HM52-F1
#
_cell.length_a   1.000
_cell.length_b   1.000
_cell.length_c   1.000
_cell.angle_alpha   90.00
_cell.angle_beta   90.00
_cell.angle_gamma   90.00
#
_symmetry.space_group_name_H-M   'P 1'
#
loop_
_entity.id
_entity.type
_entity.pdbx_description
1 polymer ?
#
loop_
_entity_poly.entity_id
_entity_poly.type
_entity_poly.pdbx_seq_one_letter_code
_entity_poly.pdbx_strand_id
1 'polypeptide(L)'
;ARLFWAVYVPSLLFGLAHLDPITYGFNSVLYVLNTAVTGVILCFITLWRGNIAMAMGIHFAVNIFAILIIGQGDTPIGSGAALWLSTIAPKSVTLGLSMIVITVVEIALYFIWARRRYGALIPSEAK
;
A
#
# COMPACT_ATOMS: atom_id res chain seq x y z
N ALA A 1 -9.41 -21.99 -0.23
CA ALA A 1 -8.02 -22.19 -0.72
C ALA A 1 -7.67 -21.23 -1.86
N ARG A 2 -8.65 -20.70 -2.61
CA ARG A 2 -8.39 -19.84 -3.77
C ARG A 2 -7.91 -18.45 -3.35
N LEU A 3 -8.50 -17.84 -2.30
CA LEU A 3 -8.06 -16.52 -1.81
C LEU A 3 -6.64 -16.52 -1.26
N PHE A 4 -6.19 -17.62 -0.66
CA PHE A 4 -4.81 -17.73 -0.17
C PHE A 4 -3.79 -17.50 -1.28
N TRP A 5 -3.96 -18.22 -2.39
CA TRP A 5 -3.07 -18.09 -3.55
C TRP A 5 -3.32 -16.84 -4.39
N ALA A 6 -4.58 -16.39 -4.50
CA ALA A 6 -4.93 -15.26 -5.35
C ALA A 6 -4.72 -13.89 -4.68
N VAL A 7 -4.70 -13.84 -3.34
CA VAL A 7 -4.66 -12.59 -2.57
C VAL A 7 -3.49 -12.59 -1.60
N TYR A 8 -3.46 -13.51 -0.63
CA TYR A 8 -2.53 -13.36 0.50
C TYR A 8 -1.07 -13.62 0.12
N VAL A 9 -0.79 -14.66 -0.65
CA VAL A 9 0.56 -14.97 -1.13
C VAL A 9 1.14 -13.84 -2.00
N PRO A 10 0.49 -13.39 -3.10
CA PRO A 10 1.05 -12.33 -3.92
C PRO A 10 1.20 -11.01 -3.16
N SER A 11 0.26 -10.67 -2.26
CA SER A 11 0.38 -9.47 -1.43
C SER A 11 1.52 -9.53 -0.44
N LEU A 12 1.78 -10.69 0.18
CA LEU A 12 2.93 -10.86 1.05
C LEU A 12 4.24 -10.73 0.25
N LEU A 13 4.33 -11.36 -0.91
CA LEU A 13 5.50 -11.25 -1.78
C LEU A 13 5.72 -9.81 -2.25
N PHE A 14 4.65 -9.10 -2.60
CA PHE A 14 4.69 -7.69 -2.93
C PHE A 14 5.21 -6.86 -1.76
N GLY A 15 4.72 -7.11 -0.54
CA GLY A 15 5.22 -6.42 0.65
C GLY A 15 6.70 -6.68 0.90
N LEU A 16 7.13 -7.95 0.84
CA LEU A 16 8.53 -8.33 1.03
C LEU A 16 9.48 -7.70 0.02
N ALA A 17 9.00 -7.41 -1.20
CA ALA A 17 9.79 -6.70 -2.21
C ALA A 17 10.13 -5.24 -1.80
N HIS A 18 9.46 -4.69 -0.79
CA HIS A 18 9.72 -3.34 -0.25
C HIS A 18 10.61 -3.36 0.99
N LEU A 19 11.15 -4.51 1.39
CA LEU A 19 12.02 -4.60 2.55
C LEU A 19 13.38 -3.93 2.27
N ASP A 20 13.58 -2.73 2.80
CA ASP A 20 14.85 -1.99 2.75
C ASP A 20 15.29 -1.51 4.15
N PRO A 21 15.91 -2.38 4.96
CA PRO A 21 16.38 -2.03 6.31
C PRO A 21 17.61 -1.12 6.29
N ILE A 22 18.33 -1.03 5.17
CA ILE A 22 19.52 -0.16 5.06
C ILE A 22 19.07 1.30 5.13
N THR A 23 18.08 1.64 4.31
CA THR A 23 17.51 3.00 4.23
C THR A 23 16.59 3.29 5.41
N TYR A 24 15.63 2.40 5.72
CA TYR A 24 14.53 2.69 6.64
C TYR A 24 14.70 2.08 8.04
N GLY A 25 15.72 1.26 8.30
CA GLY A 25 15.87 0.58 9.60
C GLY A 25 14.63 -0.24 9.95
N PHE A 26 14.14 -0.15 11.19
CA PHE A 26 12.93 -0.86 11.60
C PHE A 26 11.67 -0.44 10.81
N ASN A 27 11.62 0.79 10.30
CA ASN A 27 10.47 1.26 9.53
C ASN A 27 10.29 0.47 8.22
N SER A 28 11.32 -0.24 7.73
CA SER A 28 11.18 -1.12 6.56
C SER A 28 10.16 -2.25 6.80
N VAL A 29 10.03 -2.73 8.04
CA VAL A 29 9.02 -3.73 8.42
C VAL A 29 7.61 -3.13 8.34
N LEU A 30 7.46 -1.86 8.71
CA LEU A 30 6.20 -1.13 8.59
C LEU A 30 5.85 -0.85 7.12
N TYR A 31 6.85 -0.61 6.26
CA TYR A 31 6.68 -0.56 4.80
C TYR A 31 6.16 -1.89 4.25
N VAL A 32 6.77 -3.02 4.64
CA VAL A 32 6.33 -4.37 4.23
C VAL A 32 4.90 -4.61 4.67
N LEU A 33 4.55 -4.27 5.91
CA LEU A 33 3.18 -4.42 6.43
C LEU A 33 2.20 -3.57 5.62
N ASN A 34 2.48 -2.28 5.43
CA ASN A 34 1.62 -1.37 4.70
C ASN A 34 1.40 -1.85 3.26
N THR A 35 2.47 -2.10 2.51
CA THR A 35 2.39 -2.51 1.10
C THR A 35 1.74 -3.88 0.93
N ALA A 36 1.92 -4.82 1.88
CA ALA A 36 1.17 -6.08 1.88
C ALA A 36 -0.34 -5.85 2.10
N VAL A 37 -0.73 -4.97 3.02
CA VAL A 37 -2.15 -4.60 3.23
C VAL A 37 -2.73 -3.93 1.99
N THR A 38 -2.02 -2.97 1.40
CA THR A 38 -2.39 -2.35 0.13
C THR A 38 -2.58 -3.42 -0.95
N GLY A 39 -1.66 -4.38 -1.08
CA GLY A 39 -1.78 -5.50 -2.02
C GLY A 39 -3.08 -6.30 -1.83
N VAL A 40 -3.41 -6.65 -0.58
CA VAL A 40 -4.66 -7.36 -0.25
C VAL A 40 -5.88 -6.54 -0.69
N ILE A 41 -5.89 -5.24 -0.38
CA ILE A 41 -6.98 -4.32 -0.76
C ILE A 41 -7.12 -4.25 -2.28
N LEU A 42 -6.03 -4.10 -3.03
CA LEU A 42 -6.04 -4.01 -4.49
C LEU A 42 -6.48 -5.33 -5.14
N CYS A 43 -6.07 -6.47 -4.61
CA CYS A 43 -6.57 -7.78 -5.01
C CYS A 43 -8.08 -7.91 -4.77
N PHE A 44 -8.58 -7.48 -3.60
CA PHE A 44 -10.02 -7.48 -3.33
C PHE A 44 -10.79 -6.56 -4.27
N ILE A 45 -10.28 -5.34 -4.53
CA ILE A 45 -10.87 -4.42 -5.51
C ILE A 45 -10.93 -5.08 -6.89
N THR A 46 -9.86 -5.76 -7.30
CA THR A 46 -9.82 -6.48 -8.58
C THR A 46 -10.90 -7.55 -8.67
N LEU A 47 -11.07 -8.35 -7.60
CA LEU A 47 -12.10 -9.38 -7.52
C LEU A 47 -13.53 -8.78 -7.52
N TRP A 48 -13.75 -7.68 -6.78
CA TRP A 48 -15.02 -6.97 -6.73
C TRP A 48 -15.43 -6.35 -8.08
N ARG A 49 -14.45 -5.91 -8.87
CA ARG A 49 -14.67 -5.23 -10.15
C ARG A 49 -14.60 -6.15 -11.35
N GLY A 50 -14.05 -7.37 -11.19
CA GLY A 50 -13.79 -8.30 -12.29
C GLY A 50 -12.76 -7.79 -13.29
N ASN A 51 -11.98 -6.77 -12.94
CA ASN A 51 -10.91 -6.20 -13.77
C ASN A 51 -9.91 -5.42 -12.91
N ILE A 52 -8.73 -5.15 -13.47
CA ILE A 52 -7.62 -4.49 -12.76
C ILE A 52 -7.63 -2.97 -12.81
N ALA A 53 -8.52 -2.34 -13.59
CA ALA A 53 -8.40 -0.92 -13.94
C ALA A 53 -8.43 0.00 -12.71
N MET A 54 -9.35 -0.25 -11.77
CA MET A 54 -9.45 0.52 -10.53
C MET A 54 -8.23 0.31 -9.63
N ALA A 55 -7.75 -0.93 -9.50
CA ALA A 55 -6.58 -1.25 -8.70
C ALA A 55 -5.32 -0.55 -9.25
N MET A 56 -5.13 -0.60 -10.57
CA MET A 56 -4.04 0.10 -11.25
C MET A 56 -4.13 1.61 -11.10
N GLY A 57 -5.33 2.20 -11.22
CA GLY A 57 -5.53 3.63 -11.03
C GLY A 57 -5.16 4.10 -9.62
N ILE A 58 -5.57 3.36 -8.58
CA ILE A 58 -5.22 3.67 -7.19
C ILE A 58 -3.71 3.54 -6.98
N HIS A 59 -3.11 2.43 -7.42
CA HIS A 59 -1.67 2.19 -7.26
C HIS A 59 -0.84 3.25 -7.99
N PHE A 60 -1.24 3.63 -9.20
CA PHE A 60 -0.58 4.69 -9.95
C PHE A 60 -0.68 6.05 -9.24
N ALA A 61 -1.86 6.42 -8.74
CA ALA A 61 -2.07 7.68 -8.04
C ALA A 61 -1.22 7.77 -6.76
N VAL A 62 -1.15 6.69 -5.97
CA VAL A 62 -0.33 6.64 -4.75
C VAL A 62 1.16 6.77 -5.08
N ASN A 63 1.64 6.11 -6.14
CA ASN A 63 3.04 6.22 -6.56
C ASN A 63 3.38 7.63 -7.07
N ILE A 64 2.50 8.26 -7.86
CA ILE A 64 2.70 9.65 -8.27
C ILE A 64 2.82 10.54 -7.04
N PHE A 65 1.91 10.37 -6.07
CA PHE A 65 1.93 11.20 -4.88
C PHE A 65 3.21 11.00 -4.05
N ALA A 66 3.62 9.74 -3.83
CA ALA A 66 4.79 9.41 -3.04
C ALA A 66 6.12 9.81 -3.72
N ILE A 67 6.23 9.67 -5.03
CA ILE A 67 7.50 9.82 -5.77
C ILE A 67 7.63 11.20 -6.41
N LEU A 68 6.57 11.73 -7.01
CA LEU A 68 6.62 12.97 -7.80
C LEU A 68 6.08 14.18 -7.04
N ILE A 69 5.16 14.00 -6.09
CA ILE A 69 4.59 15.13 -5.34
C ILE A 69 5.38 15.35 -4.05
N ILE A 70 5.53 14.32 -3.20
CA ILE A 70 6.14 14.48 -1.87
C ILE A 70 7.62 14.13 -1.79
N GLY A 71 8.06 13.03 -2.41
CA GLY A 71 9.45 12.59 -2.39
C GLY A 71 10.02 12.25 -1.00
N GLN A 72 10.87 11.23 -0.93
CA GLN A 72 11.67 10.99 0.27
C GLN A 72 13.08 11.55 0.04
N GLY A 73 13.50 12.47 0.91
CA GLY A 73 14.87 12.98 0.91
C GLY A 73 15.87 11.88 1.24
N ASP A 74 17.07 11.98 0.68
CA ASP A 74 18.20 11.07 0.91
C ASP A 74 17.94 9.59 0.52
N THR A 75 17.00 9.33 -0.39
CA THR A 75 16.73 7.99 -0.94
C THR A 75 16.98 7.93 -2.46
N PRO A 76 17.38 6.76 -3.01
CA PRO A 76 17.61 6.60 -4.44
C PRO A 76 16.38 6.86 -5.32
N ILE A 77 15.19 6.65 -4.76
CA ILE A 77 13.90 6.82 -5.43
C ILE A 77 13.12 7.93 -4.72
N GLY A 78 12.55 8.87 -5.48
CA GLY A 78 11.71 9.95 -4.97
C GLY A 78 12.43 11.26 -4.60
N SER A 79 13.75 11.35 -4.73
CA SER A 79 14.51 12.57 -4.38
C SER A 79 14.84 13.48 -5.57
N GLY A 80 14.84 12.95 -6.80
CA GLY A 80 15.36 13.68 -7.97
C GLY A 80 14.36 14.59 -8.71
N ALA A 81 13.06 14.25 -8.70
CA ALA A 81 12.02 14.94 -9.50
C ALA A 81 10.76 15.29 -8.69
N ALA A 82 10.83 15.19 -7.36
CA ALA A 82 9.68 15.48 -6.51
C ALA A 82 9.45 17.00 -6.37
N LEU A 83 8.19 17.43 -6.34
CA LEU A 83 7.80 18.84 -6.17
C LEU A 83 8.10 19.37 -4.77
N TRP A 84 7.94 18.51 -3.77
CA TRP A 84 8.37 18.73 -2.40
C TRP A 84 9.33 17.59 -2.03
N LEU A 85 10.14 17.79 -0.99
CA LEU A 85 10.96 16.73 -0.41
C LEU A 85 10.67 16.65 1.07
N SER A 86 10.29 15.46 1.53
CA SER A 86 10.08 15.20 2.94
C SER A 86 11.36 15.44 3.75
N THR A 87 11.25 16.24 4.81
CA THR A 87 12.30 16.46 5.82
C THR A 87 12.24 15.42 6.96
N ILE A 88 11.28 14.50 6.90
CA ILE A 88 11.14 13.44 7.89
C ILE A 88 12.20 12.38 7.60
N ALA A 89 13.09 12.14 8.57
CA ALA A 89 14.16 11.16 8.42
C ALA A 89 13.59 9.73 8.22
N PRO A 90 14.15 8.92 7.30
CA PRO A 90 13.67 7.56 7.01
C PRO A 90 13.59 6.63 8.22
N LYS A 91 14.50 6.79 9.19
CA LYS A 91 14.58 5.97 10.41
C LYS A 91 13.83 6.58 11.59
N SER A 92 13.13 7.70 11.40
CA SER A 92 12.44 8.41 12.48
C SER A 92 11.20 7.67 12.97
N VAL A 93 10.87 7.87 14.24
CA VAL A 93 9.60 7.39 14.82
C VAL A 93 8.41 8.04 14.12
N THR A 94 8.51 9.31 13.74
CA THR A 94 7.46 10.03 13.01
C THR A 94 7.07 9.30 11.73
N LEU A 95 8.04 8.90 10.90
CA LEU A 95 7.74 8.15 9.68
C LEU A 95 7.06 6.82 9.99
N GLY A 96 7.57 6.07 10.97
CA GLY A 96 6.97 4.81 11.40
C GLY A 96 5.52 4.96 11.84
N LEU A 97 5.21 5.98 12.65
CA LEU A 97 3.84 6.30 13.05
C LEU A 97 2.98 6.70 11.85
N SER A 98 3.50 7.49 10.92
CA SER A 98 2.80 7.83 9.67
C SER A 98 2.43 6.59 8.87
N MET A 99 3.32 5.58 8.79
CA MET A 99 3.01 4.32 8.09
C MET A 99 1.86 3.56 8.74
N ILE A 100 1.85 3.49 10.07
CA ILE A 100 0.77 2.85 10.83
C ILE A 100 -0.54 3.58 10.57
N VAL A 101 -0.54 4.91 10.67
CA VAL A 101 -1.73 5.74 10.42
C VAL A 101 -2.24 5.54 8.99
N ILE A 102 -1.37 5.59 7.98
CA ILE A 102 -1.74 5.38 6.58
C ILE A 102 -2.33 3.98 6.37
N THR A 103 -1.73 2.94 6.97
CA THR A 103 -2.24 1.56 6.91
C THR A 103 -3.65 1.45 7.52
N VAL A 104 -3.89 2.09 8.66
CA VAL A 104 -5.22 2.11 9.29
C VAL A 104 -6.22 2.88 8.42
N VAL A 105 -5.82 4.01 7.86
CA VAL A 105 -6.66 4.85 7.00
C VAL A 105 -7.06 4.11 5.72
N GLU A 106 -6.13 3.45 5.02
CA GLU A 106 -6.46 2.70 3.81
C GLU A 106 -7.43 1.53 4.09
N ILE A 107 -7.25 0.82 5.22
CA ILE A 107 -8.15 -0.24 5.66
C ILE A 107 -9.54 0.36 5.92
N ALA A 108 -9.62 1.49 6.62
CA ALA A 108 -10.89 2.15 6.94
C ALA A 108 -11.60 2.64 5.66
N LEU A 109 -10.88 3.25 4.73
CA LEU A 109 -11.43 3.70 3.45
C LEU A 109 -11.93 2.53 2.61
N TYR A 110 -11.15 1.46 2.51
CA TYR A 110 -11.57 0.22 1.86
C TYR A 110 -12.83 -0.37 2.53
N PHE A 111 -12.82 -0.46 3.86
CA PHE A 111 -13.95 -0.99 4.64
C PHE A 111 -15.22 -0.20 4.34
N ILE A 112 -15.16 1.13 4.40
CA ILE A 112 -16.31 2.01 4.14
C ILE A 112 -16.81 1.82 2.71
N TRP A 113 -15.90 1.81 1.73
CA TRP A 113 -16.24 1.62 0.33
C TRP A 113 -16.90 0.25 0.07
N ALA A 114 -16.26 -0.83 0.53
CA ALA A 114 -16.72 -2.20 0.31
C ALA A 114 -18.07 -2.46 0.99
N ARG A 115 -18.23 -2.00 2.25
CA ARG A 115 -19.52 -2.08 2.96
C ARG A 115 -20.62 -1.32 2.26
N ARG A 116 -20.38 -0.08 1.83
CA ARG A 116 -21.38 0.73 1.14
C ARG A 116 -21.78 0.16 -0.22
N ARG A 117 -20.84 -0.46 -0.94
CA ARG A 117 -21.07 -0.89 -2.32
C ARG A 117 -21.51 -2.35 -2.47
N TYR A 118 -21.07 -3.23 -1.56
CA TYR A 118 -21.24 -4.68 -1.65
C TYR A 118 -21.81 -5.32 -0.37
N GLY A 119 -21.94 -4.57 0.74
CA GLY A 119 -22.42 -5.10 2.02
C GLY A 119 -21.43 -6.02 2.75
N ALA A 120 -20.35 -6.43 2.09
CA ALA A 120 -19.34 -7.36 2.58
C ALA A 120 -17.92 -6.78 2.43
N LEU A 121 -17.00 -7.32 3.24
CA LEU A 121 -15.60 -6.89 3.29
C LEU A 121 -14.67 -7.71 2.41
N ILE A 122 -15.04 -8.96 2.16
CA ILE A 122 -14.22 -9.90 1.40
C ILE A 122 -15.09 -10.35 0.23
N PRO A 123 -14.58 -10.27 -1.01
CA PRO A 123 -15.26 -10.84 -2.17
C PRO A 123 -15.57 -12.33 -1.91
N SER A 124 -16.80 -12.75 -2.17
CA SER A 124 -17.13 -14.18 -2.19
C SER A 124 -16.27 -14.89 -3.23
N GLU A 125 -15.73 -16.07 -2.93
CA GLU A 125 -15.13 -16.91 -3.97
C GLU A 125 -16.20 -17.11 -5.05
N ALA A 126 -15.96 -16.58 -6.26
CA ALA A 126 -16.87 -16.81 -7.39
C ALA A 126 -17.05 -18.33 -7.55
N LYS A 127 -18.31 -18.77 -7.56
CA LYS A 127 -18.67 -20.17 -7.79
C LYS A 127 -18.11 -20.63 -9.14
#